data_AF-A0A925TDZ9-F1
#
_entry.id   AF-A0A925TDZ9-F1
#
_cell.length_a   1.000
_cell.length_b   1.000
_cell.length_c   1.000
_cell.angle_alpha   90.00
_cell.angle_beta   90.00
_cell.angle_gamma   90.00
#
_symmetry.space_group_name_H-M   'P 1'
#
loop_
_entity.id
_entity.type
_entity.pdbx_description
1 polymer ?
#
loop_
_entity_poly.entity_id
_entity_poly.type
_entity_poly.pdbx_seq_one_letter_code
_entity_poly.pdbx_strand_id
1 'polypeptide(L)' 'MSVQTQLKRITVPEIRAHKGGEPIVCLTCYHAHTARLLDNHVDLMLVGDSLGMVMHG' A
#
# COMPACT_ATOMS: atom_id res chain seq x y z
N MET A 1 15.51 19.54 -15.46
CA MET A 1 14.51 18.45 -15.65
C MET A 1 13.99 18.07 -14.28
N SER A 2 12.79 18.52 -13.91
CA SER A 2 12.20 18.17 -12.61
C SER A 2 11.61 16.77 -12.70
N VAL A 3 12.09 15.83 -11.87
CA VAL A 3 11.50 14.50 -11.76
C VAL A 3 10.19 14.65 -10.99
N GLN A 4 9.07 14.74 -11.72
CA GLN A 4 7.77 14.65 -11.10
C GLN A 4 7.51 13.18 -10.77
N THR A 5 7.65 12.81 -9.50
CA THR A 5 7.17 11.53 -8.99
C THR A 5 5.65 11.51 -9.19
N GLN A 6 5.17 10.74 -10.16
CA GLN A 6 3.75 10.45 -10.30
C GLN A 6 3.32 9.62 -9.08
N LEU A 7 2.65 10.26 -8.13
CA LEU A 7 1.99 9.56 -7.03
C LEU A 7 0.77 8.83 -7.61
N LYS A 8 0.88 7.50 -7.77
CA LYS A 8 -0.26 6.64 -8.13
C LYS A 8 -1.21 6.59 -6.92
N ARG A 9 -2.25 7.42 -6.93
CA ARG A 9 -3.28 7.39 -5.90
C ARG A 9 -4.40 6.44 -6.34
N ILE A 10 -4.55 5.33 -5.62
CA ILE A 10 -5.68 4.43 -5.82
C ILE A 10 -6.82 4.83 -4.89
N THR A 11 -8.03 4.89 -5.45
CA THR A 11 -9.25 5.27 -4.71
C THR A 11 -10.15 4.06 -4.41
N VAL A 12 -11.09 4.21 -3.47
CA VAL A 12 -12.03 3.13 -3.10
C VAL A 12 -12.86 2.63 -4.30
N PRO A 13 -13.40 3.49 -5.18
CA PRO A 13 -14.09 3.03 -6.39
C PRO A 13 -13.19 2.21 -7.33
N GLU A 14 -11.91 2.60 -7.47
CA GLU A 14 -10.94 1.86 -8.29
C GLU A 14 -10.69 0.47 -7.70
N ILE A 15 -10.42 0.36 -6.40
CA ILE A 15 -10.27 -0.94 -5.70
C ILE A 15 -11.48 -1.85 -5.97
N ARG A 16 -12.69 -1.30 -5.94
CA ARG A 16 -13.90 -2.06 -6.22
C ARG A 16 -13.98 -2.53 -7.68
N ALA A 17 -13.51 -1.72 -8.63
CA ALA A 17 -13.49 -2.04 -10.05
C ALA A 17 -12.52 -3.18 -10.40
N HIS A 18 -11.45 -3.37 -9.62
CA HIS A 18 -10.51 -4.48 -9.76
C HIS A 18 -11.11 -5.85 -9.36
N LYS A 19 -12.27 -5.89 -8.71
CA LYS A 19 -12.89 -7.14 -8.26
C LYS A 19 -13.24 -8.06 -9.45
N GLY A 20 -12.60 -9.23 -9.49
CA GLY A 20 -12.76 -10.20 -10.58
C GLY A 20 -11.90 -9.91 -11.82
N GLY A 21 -11.09 -8.84 -11.78
CA GLY A 21 -10.11 -8.48 -12.80
C GLY A 21 -8.68 -8.60 -12.27
N GLU A 22 -7.91 -7.51 -12.39
CA GLU A 22 -6.51 -7.45 -11.97
C GLU A 22 -6.38 -7.59 -10.44
N PRO A 23 -5.57 -8.55 -9.94
CA PRO A 23 -5.29 -8.69 -8.52
C PRO A 23 -4.68 -7.43 -7.90
N ILE A 24 -5.06 -7.12 -6.66
CA ILE A 24 -4.56 -5.96 -5.91
C ILE A 24 -3.41 -6.40 -5.01
N VAL A 25 -2.28 -5.70 -5.07
CA VAL A 25 -1.15 -5.93 -4.16
C VAL A 25 -1.34 -5.14 -2.87
N CYS A 26 -1.52 -5.85 -1.75
CA CYS A 26 -1.68 -5.26 -0.42
C CYS A 26 -0.60 -5.76 0.54
N LEU A 27 0.08 -4.83 1.23
CA LEU A 27 1.05 -5.15 2.27
C LEU A 27 0.73 -4.42 3.57
N THR A 28 1.04 -5.06 4.69
CA THR A 28 0.98 -4.41 6.00
C THR A 28 2.15 -3.45 6.17
N CYS A 29 1.90 -2.24 6.70
CA CYS A 29 2.98 -1.30 6.98
C CYS A 29 2.67 -0.45 8.22
N TYR A 30 3.67 -0.26 9.06
CA TYR A 30 3.53 0.39 10.37
C TYR A 30 4.41 1.63 10.55
N HIS A 31 5.33 1.90 9.62
CA HIS A 31 6.28 3.01 9.71
C HIS A 31 6.33 3.82 8.43
N ALA A 32 6.40 5.14 8.55
CA ALA A 32 6.43 6.07 7.40
C ALA A 32 7.62 5.81 6.46
N HIS A 33 8.77 5.40 6.99
CA HIS A 33 9.94 5.06 6.18
C HIS A 33 9.69 3.84 5.30
N THR A 34 9.16 2.76 5.88
CA THR A 34 8.78 1.55 5.14
C THR A 34 7.67 1.86 4.13
N ALA A 35 6.71 2.72 4.48
CA ALA A 35 5.65 3.12 3.57
C ALA A 35 6.19 3.80 2.33
N ARG A 36 7.14 4.72 2.49
CA ARG A 36 7.79 5.43 1.39
C ARG A 36 8.57 4.51 0.45
N LEU A 37 9.14 3.41 0.97
CA LEU A 37 9.84 2.42 0.16
C LEU A 37 8.86 1.56 -0.65
N LEU A 38 7.70 1.25 -0.08
CA LEU A 38 6.69 0.36 -0.67
C LEU A 38 5.69 1.08 -1.58
N ASP A 39 5.54 2.41 -1.48
CA ASP A 39 4.53 3.22 -2.18
C ASP A 39 4.47 2.97 -3.70
N ASN A 40 5.61 2.71 -4.35
CA ASN A 40 5.66 2.42 -5.80
C ASN A 40 5.39 0.95 -6.17
N HIS A 41 5.22 0.07 -5.19
CA HIS A 41 5.13 -1.38 -5.38
C HIS A 41 3.80 -1.99 -4.92
N VAL A 42 2.98 -1.23 -4.18
CA VAL A 42 1.72 -1.71 -3.62
C VAL A 42 0.57 -0.83 -4.07
N ASP A 43 -0.59 -1.43 -4.22
CA ASP A 43 -1.83 -0.71 -4.54
C ASP A 43 -2.53 -0.24 -3.27
N LEU A 44 -2.30 -0.94 -2.15
CA LEU A 44 -2.89 -0.66 -0.84
C LEU A 44 -1.91 -0.99 0.28
N MET A 45 -1.94 -0.17 1.33
CA MET A 45 -1.20 -0.39 2.56
C MET A 45 -2.16 -0.55 3.74
N LEU A 46 -1.97 -1.62 4.52
CA LEU A 46 -2.80 -1.91 5.69
C LEU A 46 -2.04 -1.64 6.99
N VAL A 47 -2.56 -0.73 7.81
CA VAL A 47 -2.10 -0.56 9.20
C VAL A 47 -2.98 -1.46 10.08
N GLY A 48 -2.57 -2.72 10.22
CA GLY A 48 -3.30 -3.73 10.99
C GLY A 48 -2.88 -3.83 12.45
N ASP A 49 -3.68 -4.52 13.27
CA ASP A 49 -3.38 -4.94 14.64
C ASP A 49 -2.34 -6.07 14.71
N SER A 50 -2.00 -6.67 13.58
CA SER A 50 -0.92 -7.67 13.45
C SER A 50 0.47 -7.17 13.86
N LEU A 51 0.65 -5.86 14.09
CA LEU A 51 1.84 -5.31 14.76
C LEU A 51 2.13 -6.05 16.07
N GLY A 52 1.11 -6.40 16.86
CA GLY A 52 1.28 -7.08 18.14
C GLY A 52 1.91 -8.48 18.02
N MET A 53 1.67 -9.18 16.90
CA MET A 53 2.24 -10.51 16.64
C MET A 53 3.63 -10.46 15.98
N VAL A 54 4.00 -9.32 15.39
CA VAL A 54 5.26 -9.16 14.63
C VAL A 54 6.32 -8.37 15.40
N MET A 55 5.93 -7.42 16.27
CA MET A 55 6.85 -6.57 17.04
C MET A 55 7.08 -7.03 18.50
N HIS A 56 6.23 -7.90 19.03
CA HIS A 56 6.30 -8.37 20.43
C HIS A 56 6.38 -9.89 20.55
N GLY A 57 7.09 -10.55 19.62
CA GLY A 57 7.48 -11.95 19.82
C GLY A 57 8.05 -12.19 21.22
#